data_AF-A0A0G0QIL4-F1
#
_entry.id   AF-A0A0G0QIL4-F1
#
_cell.length_a   1.000
_cell.length_b   1.000
_cell.length_c   1.000
_cell.angle_alpha   90.00
_cell.angle_beta   90.00
_cell.angle_gamma   90.00
#
_symmetry.space_group_name_H-M   'P 1'
#
loop_
_entity.id
_entity.type
_entity.pdbx_description
1 polymer ?
#
loop_
_entity_poly.entity_id
_entity_poly.type
_entity_poly.pdbx_seq_one_letter_code
_entity_poly.pdbx_strand_id
1 'polypeptide(L)'
;MDVISAAERELDVLRVQKDRIRNRQLEAIRRSFISCPKCHKESRLSNWTFIQIKWYTPPSGCTEGDYWNTSETKFCYLVCPKCGIESYVYVHPQKNKIVRLVDKSSFTTAQLFKTVIVRETRPLG
;
A
#
# COMPACT_ATOMS: atom_id res chain seq x y z
N MET A 1 12.18 -9.09 -43.87
CA MET A 1 11.91 -8.54 -42.53
C MET A 1 12.43 -9.58 -41.56
N ASP A 2 13.45 -9.23 -40.76
CA ASP A 2 14.11 -10.20 -39.86
C ASP A 2 13.15 -10.64 -38.75
N VAL A 3 13.10 -11.94 -38.47
CA VAL A 3 12.22 -12.56 -37.45
C VAL A 3 12.52 -11.98 -36.08
N ILE A 4 13.79 -11.65 -35.80
CA ILE A 4 14.22 -11.02 -34.55
C ILE A 4 13.60 -9.63 -34.42
N SER A 5 13.70 -8.81 -35.46
CA SER A 5 13.15 -7.44 -35.45
C SER A 5 11.62 -7.41 -35.36
N ALA A 6 10.93 -8.44 -35.86
CA ALA A 6 9.48 -8.58 -35.69
C ALA A 6 9.13 -8.92 -34.23
N ALA A 7 9.83 -9.87 -33.62
CA ALA A 7 9.63 -10.26 -32.23
C ALA A 7 9.94 -9.12 -31.24
N GLU A 8 10.97 -8.32 -31.49
CA GLU A 8 11.29 -7.13 -30.69
C GLU A 8 10.16 -6.09 -30.71
N ARG A 9 9.57 -5.82 -31.88
CA ARG A 9 8.42 -4.92 -32.01
C ARG A 9 7.20 -5.43 -31.26
N GLU A 10 6.93 -6.73 -31.33
CA GLU A 10 5.83 -7.35 -30.59
C GLU A 10 6.03 -7.22 -29.06
N LEU A 11 7.25 -7.46 -28.58
CA LEU A 11 7.61 -7.28 -27.16
C LEU A 11 7.38 -5.84 -26.70
N ASP A 12 7.75 -4.86 -27.52
CA ASP A 12 7.56 -3.45 -27.16
C ASP A 12 6.08 -3.05 -27.13
N VAL A 13 5.27 -3.54 -28.07
CA VAL A 13 3.81 -3.34 -28.04
C VAL A 13 3.21 -3.95 -26.76
N LEU A 14 3.61 -5.17 -26.40
CA LEU A 14 3.11 -5.85 -25.20
C LEU A 14 3.53 -5.12 -23.92
N ARG A 15 4.75 -4.57 -23.85
CA ARG A 15 5.22 -3.76 -22.71
C ARG A 15 4.36 -2.51 -22.54
N VAL A 16 4.12 -1.75 -23.61
CA VAL A 16 3.28 -0.55 -23.58
C VAL A 16 1.84 -0.89 -23.15
N GLN A 17 1.27 -1.98 -23.65
CA GLN A 17 -0.07 -2.42 -23.26
C GLN A 17 -0.13 -2.83 -21.79
N LYS A 18 0.87 -3.58 -21.30
CA LYS A 18 0.99 -3.98 -19.91
C LYS A 18 1.04 -2.76 -18.99
N ASP A 19 1.84 -1.75 -19.34
CA ASP A 19 1.95 -0.53 -18.54
C ASP A 19 0.64 0.27 -18.55
N ARG A 20 -0.05 0.34 -19.69
CA ARG A 20 -1.36 0.99 -19.79
C ARG A 20 -2.41 0.30 -18.89
N ILE A 21 -2.45 -1.03 -18.89
CA ILE A 21 -3.36 -1.81 -18.03
C ILE A 21 -3.00 -1.61 -16.56
N ARG A 22 -1.71 -1.70 -16.23
CA ARG A 22 -1.19 -1.46 -14.88
C ARG A 22 -1.58 -0.07 -14.36
N ASN A 23 -1.42 0.98 -15.16
CA ASN A 23 -1.79 2.34 -14.79
C ASN A 23 -3.31 2.51 -14.59
N ARG A 24 -4.14 1.85 -15.43
CA ARG A 24 -5.59 1.85 -15.26
C ARG A 24 -6.01 1.16 -13.95
N GLN A 25 -5.39 0.03 -13.61
CA GLN A 25 -5.63 -0.66 -12.34
C GLN A 25 -5.25 0.21 -11.15
N LEU A 26 -4.07 0.86 -11.20
CA LEU A 26 -3.63 1.78 -10.16
C LEU A 26 -4.65 2.91 -9.95
N GLU A 27 -5.08 3.56 -11.03
CA GLU A 27 -6.06 4.64 -10.98
C GLU A 27 -7.41 4.20 -10.43
N ALA A 28 -7.87 3.00 -10.80
CA ALA A 28 -9.13 2.44 -10.26
C ALA A 28 -9.04 2.22 -8.74
N ILE A 29 -7.92 1.68 -8.25
CA ILE A 29 -7.69 1.47 -6.82
C ILE A 29 -7.60 2.83 -6.11
N ARG A 30 -6.81 3.77 -6.62
CA ARG A 30 -6.65 5.14 -6.08
C ARG A 30 -7.98 5.89 -5.95
N ARG A 31 -8.91 5.68 -6.88
CA ARG A 31 -10.25 6.29 -6.88
C ARG A 31 -11.26 5.60 -5.97
N SER A 32 -10.93 4.45 -5.40
CA SER A 32 -11.81 3.73 -4.48
C SER A 32 -12.07 4.57 -3.22
N PHE A 33 -13.33 4.65 -2.80
CA PHE A 33 -13.71 5.41 -1.60
C PHE A 33 -13.54 4.61 -0.32
N ILE A 34 -13.05 5.28 0.73
CA ILE A 34 -13.08 4.81 2.12
C ILE A 34 -13.87 5.85 2.93
N SER A 35 -14.71 5.37 3.83
CA SER A 35 -15.48 6.17 4.80
C SER A 35 -14.73 6.27 6.11
N CYS A 36 -14.67 7.47 6.68
CA CYS A 36 -14.07 7.67 7.99
C CYS A 36 -14.99 7.16 9.12
N PRO A 37 -14.49 6.37 10.08
CA PRO A 37 -15.31 5.86 11.17
C PRO A 37 -15.72 6.95 12.18
N LYS A 38 -15.04 8.10 12.19
CA LYS A 38 -15.34 9.22 13.12
C LYS A 38 -16.26 10.28 12.51
N CYS A 39 -15.94 10.77 11.31
CA CYS A 39 -16.71 11.86 10.69
C CYS A 39 -17.68 11.37 9.61
N HIS A 40 -17.70 10.08 9.30
CA HIS A 40 -18.55 9.41 8.31
C HIS A 40 -18.45 9.94 6.86
N LYS A 41 -17.57 10.91 6.60
CA LYS A 41 -17.29 11.42 5.26
C LYS A 41 -16.46 10.41 4.48
N GLU A 42 -16.81 10.25 3.21
CA GLU A 42 -16.05 9.43 2.28
C GLU A 42 -14.95 10.23 1.58
N SER A 43 -13.85 9.57 1.25
CA SER A 43 -12.77 10.14 0.46
C SER A 43 -12.04 9.05 -0.32
N ARG A 44 -11.55 9.40 -1.51
CA ARG A 44 -10.73 8.51 -2.36
C ARG A 44 -9.49 8.05 -1.61
N LEU A 45 -9.10 6.79 -1.77
CA LEU A 45 -7.90 6.18 -1.20
C LEU A 45 -6.65 7.05 -1.40
N SER A 46 -6.51 7.62 -2.60
CA SER A 46 -5.39 8.49 -2.97
C SER A 46 -5.27 9.79 -2.16
N ASN A 47 -6.28 10.13 -1.35
CA ASN A 47 -6.25 11.31 -0.47
C ASN A 47 -5.90 10.96 0.97
N TRP A 48 -5.95 9.69 1.37
CA TRP A 48 -5.65 9.26 2.73
C TRP A 48 -4.14 9.23 2.96
N THR A 49 -3.74 9.42 4.22
CA THR A 49 -2.37 9.15 4.66
C THR A 49 -2.33 7.75 5.26
N PHE A 50 -1.33 6.98 4.87
CA PHE A 50 -1.07 5.65 5.40
C PHE A 50 0.08 5.73 6.42
N ILE A 51 -0.12 5.17 7.60
CA ILE A 51 0.94 5.04 8.61
C ILE A 51 1.35 3.58 8.65
N GLN A 52 2.55 3.31 8.15
CA GLN A 52 3.16 1.99 8.18
C GLN A 52 3.95 1.82 9.47
N ILE A 53 3.61 0.78 10.23
CA ILE A 53 4.35 0.44 11.45
C ILE A 53 5.46 -0.56 11.12
N LYS A 54 6.65 -0.26 11.64
CA LYS A 54 7.82 -1.14 11.67
C LYS A 54 8.15 -1.55 13.10
N TRP A 55 8.50 -2.79 13.33
CA TRP A 55 8.98 -3.26 14.64
C TRP A 55 10.29 -4.00 14.52
N TYR A 56 11.12 -3.84 15.54
CA TYR A 56 12.40 -4.51 15.64
C TYR A 56 12.23 -5.91 16.21
N THR A 57 12.88 -6.90 15.60
CA THR A 57 13.03 -8.24 16.18
C THR A 57 14.51 -8.46 16.50
N PRO A 58 14.87 -8.62 17.80
CA PRO A 58 16.23 -8.96 18.18
C PRO A 58 16.59 -10.38 17.70
N PRO A 59 17.89 -10.66 17.49
CA PRO A 59 18.34 -12.01 17.17
C PRO A 59 18.00 -12.98 18.31
N SER A 60 17.58 -14.20 17.97
CA SER A 60 17.28 -15.23 18.98
C SER A 60 18.48 -16.13 19.33
N GLY A 61 19.60 -15.97 18.62
CA GLY A 61 20.84 -16.71 18.86
C GLY A 61 22.05 -16.10 18.14
N CYS A 62 23.23 -16.71 18.32
CA CYS A 62 24.52 -16.15 17.88
C CYS A 62 24.71 -16.07 16.34
N THR A 63 23.86 -16.76 15.57
CA THR A 63 23.94 -16.83 14.11
C THR A 63 22.88 -16.00 13.40
N GLU A 64 21.92 -15.45 14.15
CA GLU A 64 20.86 -14.61 13.60
C GLU A 64 21.26 -13.14 13.68
N GLY A 65 20.97 -12.38 12.62
CA GLY A 65 21.10 -10.92 12.60
C GLY A 65 19.83 -10.26 13.14
N ASP A 66 19.96 -8.97 13.45
CA ASP A 66 18.81 -8.13 13.77
C ASP A 66 18.04 -7.75 12.49
N TYR A 67 16.71 -7.63 12.59
CA TYR A 67 15.92 -7.17 11.45
C TYR A 67 14.69 -6.37 11.85
N TRP A 68 14.34 -5.44 10.95
CA TRP A 68 13.13 -4.62 11.03
C TRP A 68 12.01 -5.28 10.24
N ASN A 69 10.93 -5.62 10.91
CA ASN A 69 9.72 -6.11 10.29
C ASN A 69 8.82 -4.97 9.86
N THR A 70 8.04 -5.20 8.80
CA THR A 70 6.98 -4.29 8.35
C THR A 70 5.66 -5.05 8.32
N SER A 71 4.57 -4.37 8.65
CA SER A 71 3.23 -4.87 8.30
C SER A 71 2.77 -4.21 7.02
N GLU A 72 2.10 -4.97 6.16
CA GLU A 72 1.34 -4.38 5.05
C GLU A 72 0.17 -3.59 5.62
N THR A 73 -0.86 -4.23 6.18
CA THR A 73 -1.97 -3.53 6.85
C THR A 73 -2.28 -3.95 8.28
N LYS A 74 -1.85 -5.14 8.72
CA LYS A 74 -2.23 -5.74 10.02
C LYS A 74 -1.98 -4.82 11.21
N PHE A 75 -0.89 -4.06 11.23
CA PHE A 75 -0.54 -3.15 12.33
C PHE A 75 -0.59 -1.67 11.95
N CYS A 76 -1.14 -1.33 10.79
CA CYS A 76 -1.02 0.00 10.18
C CYS A 76 -2.25 0.87 10.47
N TYR A 77 -2.10 2.18 10.27
CA TYR A 77 -3.16 3.16 10.50
C TYR A 77 -3.45 3.98 9.25
N LEU A 78 -4.65 4.57 9.22
CA LEU A 78 -5.09 5.52 8.21
C LEU A 78 -5.42 6.85 8.86
N VAL A 79 -4.99 7.95 8.25
CA VAL A 79 -5.39 9.31 8.66
C VAL A 79 -6.44 9.84 7.70
N CYS A 80 -7.59 10.23 8.25
CA CYS A 80 -8.68 10.79 7.48
C CYS A 80 -8.31 12.17 6.90
N PRO A 81 -8.44 12.40 5.59
CA PRO A 81 -8.13 13.71 4.99
C PRO A 81 -9.15 14.80 5.34
N LYS A 82 -10.29 14.44 5.94
CA LYS A 82 -11.36 15.39 6.27
C LYS A 82 -11.34 15.86 7.71
N CYS A 83 -11.01 14.98 8.66
CA CYS A 83 -11.03 15.32 10.09
C CYS A 83 -9.73 14.99 10.82
N GLY A 84 -8.70 14.48 10.12
CA GLY A 84 -7.38 14.23 10.69
C GLY A 84 -7.31 13.06 11.67
N ILE A 85 -8.41 12.33 11.92
CA ILE A 85 -8.37 11.20 12.86
C ILE A 85 -7.50 10.08 12.31
N GLU A 86 -6.65 9.55 13.19
CA GLU A 86 -5.91 8.33 12.95
C GLU A 86 -6.78 7.13 13.37
N SER A 87 -6.97 6.17 12.46
CA SER A 87 -7.74 4.96 12.70
C SER A 87 -6.89 3.74 12.40
N TYR A 88 -6.82 2.82 13.36
CA TYR A 88 -6.18 1.53 13.16
C TYR A 88 -6.95 0.72 12.10
N VAL A 89 -6.24 0.17 11.10
CA VAL A 89 -6.85 -0.52 9.96
C VAL A 89 -7.64 -1.74 10.40
N TYR A 90 -7.14 -2.51 11.36
CA TYR A 90 -7.75 -3.78 11.73
C TYR A 90 -9.08 -3.66 12.49
N VAL A 91 -9.35 -2.48 13.07
CA VAL A 91 -10.63 -2.14 13.71
C VAL A 91 -11.52 -1.27 12.84
N HIS A 92 -11.06 -0.90 11.65
CA HIS A 92 -11.83 -0.07 10.72
C HIS A 92 -13.05 -0.85 10.21
N PRO A 93 -14.27 -0.26 10.14
CA PRO A 93 -15.47 -0.96 9.64
C PRO A 93 -15.29 -1.51 8.22
N GLN A 94 -14.46 -0.85 7.41
CA GLN A 94 -14.11 -1.28 6.05
C GLN A 94 -12.78 -2.07 5.96
N LYS A 95 -12.32 -2.70 7.04
CA LYS A 95 -11.05 -3.46 7.09
C LYS A 95 -10.83 -4.34 5.86
N ASN A 96 -11.78 -5.22 5.55
CA ASN A 96 -11.63 -6.19 4.45
C ASN A 96 -11.46 -5.50 3.09
N LYS A 97 -12.11 -4.34 2.89
CA LYS A 97 -11.95 -3.53 1.68
C LYS A 97 -10.54 -2.92 1.65
N ILE A 98 -10.08 -2.34 2.74
CA ILE A 98 -8.76 -1.71 2.85
C ILE A 98 -7.66 -2.75 2.60
N VAL A 99 -7.70 -3.89 3.30
CA VAL A 99 -6.76 -5.01 3.12
C VAL A 99 -6.73 -5.48 1.67
N ARG A 100 -7.90 -5.63 1.03
CA ARG A 100 -7.97 -6.00 -0.39
C ARG A 100 -7.34 -4.95 -1.31
N LEU A 101 -7.52 -3.66 -1.02
CA LEU A 101 -6.98 -2.58 -1.85
C LEU A 101 -5.48 -2.39 -1.68
N VAL A 102 -4.93 -2.75 -0.52
CA VAL A 102 -3.50 -2.55 -0.19
C VAL A 102 -2.73 -3.85 -0.40
N ASP A 103 -2.93 -4.86 0.46
CA ASP A 103 -2.16 -6.11 0.51
C ASP A 103 -2.33 -6.98 -0.74
N LYS A 104 -3.52 -6.99 -1.34
CA LYS A 104 -3.79 -7.80 -2.55
C LYS A 104 -3.46 -7.07 -3.85
N SER A 105 -2.97 -5.83 -3.77
CA SER A 105 -2.59 -5.07 -4.96
C SER A 105 -1.12 -5.31 -5.31
N SER A 106 -0.77 -5.23 -6.59
CA SER A 106 0.64 -5.27 -7.03
C SER A 106 1.34 -3.89 -6.93
N PHE A 107 0.77 -2.98 -6.13
CA PHE A 107 1.19 -1.59 -6.01
C PHE A 107 1.68 -1.31 -4.59
N THR A 108 2.68 -0.45 -4.48
CA THR A 108 3.19 -0.04 -3.17
C THR A 108 2.24 0.94 -2.50
N THR A 109 2.27 1.03 -1.17
CA THR A 109 1.48 2.02 -0.41
C THR A 109 1.77 3.45 -0.89
N ALA A 110 3.01 3.76 -1.26
CA ALA A 110 3.40 5.05 -1.83
C ALA A 110 2.69 5.36 -3.17
N GLN A 111 2.39 4.34 -3.97
CA GLN A 111 1.60 4.51 -5.20
C GLN A 111 0.10 4.67 -4.90
N LEU A 112 -0.40 4.15 -3.79
CA LEU A 112 -1.83 4.12 -3.47
C LEU A 112 -2.31 5.35 -2.72
N PHE A 113 -1.52 5.86 -1.78
CA PHE A 113 -1.92 6.89 -0.83
C PHE A 113 -1.34 8.26 -1.18
N LYS A 114 -1.86 9.31 -0.53
CA LYS A 114 -1.30 10.67 -0.69
C LYS A 114 0.08 10.77 -0.05
N THR A 115 0.19 10.19 1.14
CA THR A 115 1.37 10.27 1.99
C THR A 115 1.51 8.96 2.74
N VAL A 116 2.74 8.46 2.85
CA VAL A 116 3.08 7.30 3.68
C VAL A 116 4.04 7.76 4.77
N ILE A 117 3.65 7.55 6.02
CA ILE A 117 4.46 7.84 7.20
C ILE A 117 4.94 6.50 7.75
N VAL A 118 6.25 6.33 7.90
CA VAL A 118 6.81 5.15 8.57
C VAL A 118 7.00 5.49 10.04
N ARG A 119 6.48 4.66 10.94
CA ARG A 119 6.74 4.76 12.39
C ARG A 119 7.39 3.48 12.88
N GLU A 120 8.43 3.65 13.67
CA GLU A 120 9.16 2.56 14.30
C GLU A 120 8.66 2.39 15.74
N THR A 121 8.21 1.20 16.08
CA THR A 121 8.00 0.79 17.47
C THR A 121 9.27 0.08 17.92
N ARG A 122 10.09 0.75 18.74
CA ARG A 122 11.18 0.09 19.47
C ARG A 122 10.58 -0.60 20.69
N PRO A 123 11.00 -1.83 21.03
CA PRO A 123 10.70 -2.36 22.36
C PRO A 123 11.28 -1.41 23.41
N LEU A 124 10.47 -1.07 24.42
CA LEU A 124 10.95 -0.38 25.61
C LEU A 124 11.99 -1.31 26.24
N GLY A 125 13.23 -0.82 26.34
CA GLY A 125 14.30 -1.49 27.08
C GLY A 125 14.04 -1.50 28.58
#